data_AF-A0A351E706-F1
#
_entry.id   AF-A0A351E706-F1
#
_cell.length_a   1.000
_cell.length_b   1.000
_cell.length_c   1.000
_cell.angle_alpha   90.00
_cell.angle_beta   90.00
_cell.angle_gamma   90.00
#
_symmetry.space_group_name_H-M   'P 1'
#
loop_
_entity.id
_entity.type
_entity.pdbx_description
1 polymer ?
#
loop_
_entity_poly.entity_id
_entity_poly.type
_entity_poly.pdbx_seq_one_letter_code
_entity_poly.pdbx_strand_id
1 'polypeptide(L)'
;MGGAFLLQAPVSGAFVATLASVEADVTGDSAVETVELQGDKMPGDSNYYQHLLVVVRNAGGDLLGVWNPDLNGGYNCLLRRVPSRKAMEEADRNAEAKDGAARKTDGSEAAPNPARQKGETMMSTRNETDMETLIRERQKAVERSQQSLLEEMQDIMTEEQKAFLKDMMKDRKAFQERMDAMNKEMVRLNEESQKAVDGLFAREQKQSRAKDDGYDRILLLAGRGGSEGAVDGRLLNFTQPKKAVVEFTGVDSLGITADAAYLPDYRYRVTVKIPGRAVTSALEFTGRAENVLGVYGEDGGIARPYLHPHVTSVTSLSAWLGQLFTTQDVLAADKKSVLGTLRVRWSGGEDGSWTPVDVSWQPGPRGKKDTEAALVQTAAAGDWRLYPQTAWVGERVIQWPVVSVSGSPEIQNRVNDALDGWLHEGRADGERAYQVKYAGKNLLCIEAGRRLPDDGVARRIFNFDMRTGAEVSLADAFTVRNPDFRKIINLTGKPKNAFEKAEPAYWFREGSQVVFADRILEAGFQDEEAVHRASVDQENLDNFVKDASLFAS
;
A
#
# COMPACT_ATOMS: atom_id res chain seq x y z
N MET A 1 59.43 22.37 -8.26
CA MET A 1 58.86 21.84 -9.51
C MET A 1 58.34 20.44 -9.23
N GLY A 2 57.03 20.25 -9.32
CA GLY A 2 56.36 18.98 -9.06
C GLY A 2 54.88 19.19 -9.34
N GLY A 3 54.52 19.13 -10.62
CA GLY A 3 53.18 19.46 -11.10
C GLY A 3 52.16 18.46 -10.63
N ALA A 4 51.09 18.96 -10.02
CA ALA A 4 49.88 18.22 -9.76
C ALA A 4 49.20 17.87 -11.09
N PHE A 5 49.13 16.57 -11.41
CA PHE A 5 48.24 16.07 -12.46
C PHE A 5 46.81 16.08 -11.91
N LEU A 6 46.11 17.19 -12.13
CA LEU A 6 44.65 17.22 -12.15
C LEU A 6 44.19 16.45 -13.39
N LEU A 7 43.74 15.21 -13.21
CA LEU A 7 42.93 14.51 -14.20
C LEU A 7 41.59 15.24 -14.32
N GLN A 8 41.57 16.28 -15.16
CA GLN A 8 40.34 16.81 -15.71
C GLN A 8 39.76 15.75 -16.63
N ALA A 9 38.77 15.01 -16.16
CA ALA A 9 37.91 14.24 -17.04
C ALA A 9 37.23 15.23 -18.02
N PRO A 10 37.26 14.98 -19.33
CA PRO A 10 36.49 15.77 -20.26
C PRO A 10 35.03 15.45 -20.03
N VAL A 11 34.30 16.35 -19.35
CA VAL A 11 32.84 16.37 -19.40
C VAL A 11 32.48 16.86 -20.79
N SER A 12 32.57 15.98 -21.78
CA SER A 12 31.98 16.21 -23.09
C SER A 12 30.47 16.31 -22.89
N GLY A 13 29.90 17.48 -23.18
CA GLY A 13 28.48 17.80 -23.04
C GLY A 13 27.58 17.02 -24.01
N ALA A 14 27.50 15.71 -23.85
CA ALA A 14 26.36 14.91 -24.24
C ALA A 14 25.42 14.87 -23.03
N PHE A 15 24.14 15.21 -23.24
CA PHE A 15 23.10 15.37 -22.22
C PHE A 15 23.09 14.23 -21.20
N VAL A 16 23.61 14.48 -19.99
CA VAL A 16 23.33 13.60 -18.85
C VAL A 16 21.86 13.84 -18.49
N ALA A 17 21.01 12.84 -18.67
CA ALA A 17 19.59 12.99 -18.40
C ALA A 17 19.35 13.02 -16.89
N THR A 18 18.54 13.96 -16.41
CA THR A 18 18.03 13.91 -15.03
C THR A 18 16.95 12.84 -14.96
N LEU A 19 17.21 11.80 -14.17
CA LEU A 19 16.38 10.60 -14.05
C LEU A 19 15.35 10.74 -12.95
N ALA A 20 15.75 11.37 -11.84
CA ALA A 20 14.92 11.67 -10.69
C ALA A 20 15.44 12.96 -10.04
N SER A 21 14.56 13.72 -9.41
CA SER A 21 14.91 14.94 -8.68
C SER A 21 14.05 15.06 -7.44
N VAL A 22 14.60 15.51 -6.32
CA VAL A 22 13.87 15.70 -5.08
C VAL A 22 14.39 16.93 -4.33
N GLU A 23 13.48 17.64 -3.68
CA GLU A 23 13.78 18.74 -2.77
C GLU A 23 13.83 18.24 -1.33
N ALA A 24 14.94 18.49 -0.63
CA ALA A 24 15.17 18.00 0.73
C ALA A 24 16.20 18.87 1.47
N ASP A 25 16.08 18.98 2.80
CA ASP A 25 17.12 19.59 3.66
C ASP A 25 18.17 18.54 4.01
N VAL A 26 19.10 18.30 3.09
CA VAL A 26 20.07 17.21 3.23
C VAL A 26 21.34 17.64 3.97
N THR A 27 21.53 18.94 4.15
CA THR A 27 22.66 19.50 4.91
C THR A 27 22.34 19.71 6.39
N GLY A 28 21.05 19.74 6.76
CA GLY A 28 20.58 19.93 8.13
C GLY A 28 20.62 21.38 8.60
N ASP A 29 20.69 22.33 7.67
CA ASP A 29 20.73 23.77 7.95
C ASP A 29 19.36 24.46 7.75
N SER A 30 18.31 23.67 7.49
CA SER A 30 16.95 24.13 7.18
C SER A 30 16.80 24.85 5.84
N ALA A 31 17.85 24.91 5.01
CA ALA A 31 17.72 25.26 3.61
C ALA A 31 17.33 24.03 2.79
N VAL A 32 16.52 24.24 1.75
CA VAL A 32 16.12 23.17 0.84
C VAL A 32 17.14 23.08 -0.29
N GLU A 33 17.73 21.91 -0.46
CA GLU A 33 18.56 21.56 -1.60
C GLU A 33 17.78 20.79 -2.67
N THR A 34 18.25 20.89 -3.91
CA THR A 34 17.84 20.01 -4.99
C THR A 34 18.83 18.85 -5.11
N VAL A 35 18.33 17.63 -5.00
CA VAL A 35 19.10 16.40 -5.22
C VAL A 35 18.63 15.73 -6.50
N GLU A 36 19.53 15.60 -7.46
CA GLU A 36 19.25 15.02 -8.77
C GLU A 36 20.01 13.70 -8.95
N LEU A 37 19.33 12.69 -9.47
CA LEU A 37 19.97 11.52 -10.04
C LEU A 37 20.11 11.77 -11.54
N GLN A 38 21.33 11.68 -12.02
CA GLN A 38 21.68 11.89 -13.40
C GLN A 38 22.32 10.60 -13.96
N GLY A 39 22.17 10.34 -15.25
CA GLY A 39 22.85 9.22 -15.90
C GLY A 39 22.64 9.17 -17.41
N ASP A 40 23.32 8.22 -18.05
CA ASP A 40 23.28 8.01 -19.50
C ASP A 40 22.31 6.90 -19.86
N LYS A 41 21.32 7.20 -20.70
CA LYS A 41 20.39 6.18 -21.21
C LYS A 41 21.12 5.23 -22.14
N MET A 42 20.97 3.92 -21.93
CA MET A 42 21.44 2.93 -22.89
C MET A 42 20.66 3.04 -24.22
N PRO A 43 21.33 2.91 -25.38
CA PRO A 43 20.66 2.93 -26.68
C PRO A 43 19.60 1.82 -26.84
N GLY A 44 18.56 2.10 -27.64
CA GLY A 44 17.52 1.14 -28.03
C GLY A 44 16.45 0.93 -26.96
N ASP A 45 15.44 1.81 -26.92
CA ASP A 45 14.19 1.78 -26.13
C ASP A 45 14.26 1.21 -24.70
N SER A 46 15.46 1.20 -24.10
CA SER A 46 15.73 0.60 -22.80
C SER A 46 15.56 1.65 -21.73
N ASN A 47 14.86 1.32 -20.65
CA ASN A 47 14.79 2.16 -19.45
C ASN A 47 15.98 1.96 -18.51
N TYR A 48 17.09 1.42 -19.04
CA TYR A 48 18.35 1.26 -18.31
C TYR A 48 19.22 2.50 -18.46
N TYR A 49 19.77 2.93 -17.32
CA TYR A 49 20.73 4.02 -17.25
C TYR A 49 22.04 3.55 -16.65
N GLN A 50 23.14 4.01 -17.23
CA GLN A 50 24.52 3.76 -16.80
C GLN A 50 25.19 5.06 -16.36
N HIS A 51 26.38 4.97 -15.76
CA HIS A 51 27.14 6.13 -15.27
C HIS A 51 26.33 7.05 -14.37
N LEU A 52 25.61 6.44 -13.43
CA LEU A 52 24.75 7.16 -12.50
C LEU A 52 25.58 8.14 -11.66
N LEU A 53 25.03 9.33 -11.40
CA LEU A 53 25.61 10.37 -10.56
C LEU A 53 24.51 11.00 -9.71
N VAL A 54 24.75 11.17 -8.42
CA VAL A 54 23.88 11.97 -7.55
C VAL A 54 24.50 13.35 -7.38
N VAL A 55 23.75 14.39 -7.73
CA VAL A 55 24.18 15.78 -7.73
C VAL A 55 23.36 16.56 -6.70
N VAL A 56 24.01 17.31 -5.82
CA VAL A 56 23.37 18.13 -4.80
C VAL A 56 23.64 19.60 -5.09
N ARG A 57 22.57 20.40 -5.15
CA ARG A 57 22.62 21.85 -5.41
C ARG A 57 21.87 22.63 -4.34
N ASN A 58 22.34 23.82 -4.02
CA ASN A 58 21.58 24.74 -3.17
C ASN A 58 20.39 25.35 -3.93
N ALA A 59 19.54 26.12 -3.24
CA ALA A 59 18.43 26.84 -3.84
C ALA A 59 18.82 27.85 -4.95
N GLY A 60 20.08 28.33 -4.95
CA GLY A 60 20.63 29.19 -6.00
C GLY A 60 21.09 28.43 -7.26
N GLY A 61 21.07 27.10 -7.24
CA GLY A 61 21.57 26.23 -8.30
C GLY A 61 23.07 25.92 -8.23
N ASP A 62 23.78 26.47 -7.23
CA ASP A 62 25.20 26.21 -7.04
C ASP A 62 25.45 24.76 -6.62
N LEU A 63 26.49 24.16 -7.20
CA LEU A 63 26.88 22.79 -6.91
C LEU A 63 27.49 22.68 -5.51
N LEU A 64 26.86 21.89 -4.64
CA LEU A 64 27.38 21.57 -3.31
C LEU A 64 28.21 20.28 -3.31
N GLY A 65 27.78 19.28 -4.08
CA GLY A 65 28.43 17.97 -4.13
C GLY A 65 28.00 17.12 -5.32
N VAL A 66 28.88 16.20 -5.71
CA VAL A 66 28.60 15.13 -6.68
C VAL A 66 29.10 13.83 -6.09
N TRP A 67 28.27 12.80 -6.17
CA TRP A 67 28.61 11.47 -5.70
C TRP A 67 28.34 10.44 -6.78
N ASN A 68 29.26 9.50 -6.95
CA ASN A 68 29.10 8.37 -7.84
C ASN A 68 28.54 7.18 -7.05
N PRO A 69 27.28 6.77 -7.26
CA PRO A 69 26.80 5.51 -6.73
C PRO A 69 27.64 4.34 -7.18
N ASP A 70 28.01 3.49 -6.22
CA ASP A 70 28.54 2.16 -6.50
C ASP A 70 27.41 1.24 -6.99
N LEU A 71 26.90 1.58 -8.17
CA LEU A 71 25.88 0.91 -8.96
C LEU A 71 26.35 0.95 -10.41
N ASN A 72 26.40 -0.21 -11.07
CA ASN A 72 26.76 -0.29 -12.49
C ASN A 72 25.72 0.32 -13.44
N GLY A 73 24.58 0.74 -12.89
CA GLY A 73 23.41 1.24 -13.61
C GLY A 73 22.12 0.63 -13.06
N GLY A 74 20.98 1.01 -13.64
CA GLY A 74 19.68 0.56 -13.17
C GLY A 74 18.52 0.88 -14.08
N TYR A 75 17.45 0.10 -13.94
CA TYR A 75 16.17 0.35 -14.60
C TYR A 75 15.26 1.21 -13.73
N ASN A 76 14.54 2.17 -14.34
CA ASN A 76 13.51 3.01 -13.69
C ASN A 76 14.00 3.56 -12.33
N CYS A 77 15.14 4.26 -12.36
CA CYS A 77 15.76 4.75 -11.14
C CYS A 77 14.88 5.81 -10.45
N LEU A 78 14.96 5.87 -9.13
CA LEU A 78 14.14 6.74 -8.30
C LEU A 78 14.99 7.34 -7.18
N LEU A 79 14.76 8.62 -6.89
CA LEU A 79 15.18 9.26 -5.64
C LEU A 79 13.95 9.56 -4.80
N ARG A 80 14.03 9.28 -3.50
CA ARG A 80 13.00 9.62 -2.54
C ARG A 80 13.63 10.32 -1.34
N ARG A 81 13.01 11.40 -0.90
CA ARG A 81 13.32 12.03 0.38
C ARG A 81 12.86 11.11 1.51
N VAL A 82 13.75 10.86 2.46
CA VAL A 82 13.43 10.22 3.73
C VAL A 82 13.57 11.29 4.80
N PRO A 83 12.45 11.91 5.24
CA PRO A 83 12.52 13.02 6.15
C PRO A 83 13.15 12.62 7.49
N SER A 84 13.72 13.59 8.18
CA SER A 84 14.12 13.38 9.58
C SER A 84 12.94 12.86 10.41
N ARG A 85 13.22 12.03 11.41
CA ARG A 85 12.18 11.44 12.25
C ARG A 85 11.29 12.50 12.89
N LYS A 86 11.88 13.61 13.35
CA LYS A 86 11.12 14.73 13.91
C LYS A 86 10.20 15.38 12.89
N ALA A 87 10.66 15.60 11.67
CA ALA A 87 9.81 16.13 10.60
C ALA A 87 8.61 15.20 10.33
N MET A 88 8.83 13.88 10.35
CA MET A 88 7.74 12.91 10.17
C MET A 88 6.75 12.92 11.36
N GLU A 89 7.25 12.95 12.61
CA GLU A 89 6.40 13.02 13.81
C GLU A 89 5.63 14.35 13.92
N GLU A 90 6.20 15.46 13.45
CA GLU A 90 5.51 16.75 13.35
C GLU A 90 4.42 16.75 12.28
N ALA A 91 4.70 16.18 11.12
CA ALA A 91 3.70 16.02 10.06
C ALA A 91 2.50 15.20 10.53
N ASP A 92 2.75 14.09 11.24
CA ASP A 92 1.72 13.22 11.80
C ASP A 92 0.83 13.96 12.82
N ARG A 93 1.44 14.65 13.80
CA ARG A 93 0.68 15.46 14.78
C ARG A 93 -0.20 16.52 14.11
N ASN A 94 0.30 17.14 13.05
CA ASN A 94 -0.46 18.15 12.30
C ASN A 94 -1.62 17.53 11.50
N ALA A 95 -1.43 16.34 10.95
CA ALA A 95 -2.48 15.60 10.24
C ALA A 95 -3.60 15.17 11.21
N GLU A 96 -3.24 14.62 12.37
CA GLU A 96 -4.19 14.26 13.43
C GLU A 96 -5.03 15.45 13.91
N ALA A 97 -4.40 16.60 14.09
CA ALA A 97 -5.09 17.82 14.51
C ALA A 97 -6.13 18.29 13.47
N LYS A 98 -5.84 18.12 12.18
CA LYS A 98 -6.76 18.45 11.08
C LYS A 98 -7.95 17.49 11.02
N ASP A 99 -7.71 16.18 11.14
CA ASP A 99 -8.77 15.18 11.17
C ASP A 99 -9.69 15.37 12.40
N GLY A 100 -9.10 15.70 13.56
CA GLY A 100 -9.86 16.02 14.78
C GLY A 100 -10.67 17.32 14.68
N ALA A 101 -10.23 18.29 13.89
CA ALA A 101 -10.97 19.52 13.61
C ALA A 101 -12.12 19.29 12.61
N ALA A 102 -11.88 18.51 11.54
CA ALA A 102 -12.91 18.13 10.57
C ALA A 102 -14.08 17.37 11.23
N ARG A 103 -13.77 16.47 12.17
CA ARG A 103 -14.77 15.74 12.98
C ARG A 103 -15.63 16.65 13.86
N LYS A 104 -15.14 17.84 14.23
CA LYS A 104 -15.90 18.84 15.01
C LYS A 104 -16.77 19.74 14.13
N THR A 105 -16.36 20.01 12.89
CA THR A 105 -17.14 20.81 11.94
C THR A 105 -18.30 20.04 11.32
N ASP A 106 -18.16 18.73 11.11
CA ASP A 106 -19.26 17.87 10.65
C ASP A 106 -20.29 17.56 11.77
N GLY A 107 -19.95 17.90 13.02
CA GLY A 107 -20.80 17.74 14.19
C GLY A 107 -21.62 19.00 14.58
N SER A 108 -21.54 20.12 13.84
CA SER A 108 -22.27 21.35 14.19
C SER A 108 -23.32 21.78 13.16
N GLU A 109 -24.58 21.59 13.56
CA GLU A 109 -25.82 22.26 13.13
C GLU A 109 -26.31 22.11 11.67
N ALA A 110 -27.10 21.06 11.43
CA ALA A 110 -28.32 21.19 10.64
C ALA A 110 -29.49 21.48 11.59
N ALA A 111 -29.85 22.75 11.74
CA ALA A 111 -31.05 23.17 12.45
C ALA A 111 -32.32 22.59 11.76
N PRO A 112 -33.36 22.19 12.53
CA PRO A 112 -34.59 21.67 11.95
C PRO A 112 -35.34 22.79 11.21
N ASN A 113 -35.58 22.59 9.91
CA ASN A 113 -36.29 23.53 9.06
C ASN A 113 -37.76 23.68 9.51
N PRO A 114 -38.23 24.87 9.94
CA PRO A 114 -39.59 25.10 10.41
C PRO A 114 -40.51 25.43 9.24
N ALA A 115 -40.90 24.43 8.47
CA ALA A 115 -41.89 24.61 7.42
C ALA A 115 -42.75 23.35 7.23
N ARG A 116 -43.59 23.05 8.22
CA ARG A 116 -44.83 22.25 8.06
C ARG A 116 -45.69 22.33 9.32
N GLN A 117 -46.29 23.49 9.56
CA GLN A 117 -47.50 23.62 10.37
C GLN A 117 -48.47 24.58 9.69
N LYS A 118 -49.68 24.04 9.45
CA LYS A 118 -51.00 24.62 9.04
C LYS A 118 -51.57 23.82 7.87
N GLY A 119 -52.77 23.24 7.91
CA GLY A 119 -53.82 23.15 8.94
C GLY A 119 -54.35 21.72 8.98
N GLU A 120 -54.68 21.22 10.18
CA GLU A 120 -56.01 21.27 10.79
C GLU A 120 -57.02 20.28 10.16
N THR A 121 -57.15 19.15 10.85
CA THR A 121 -58.39 18.63 11.44
C THR A 121 -59.52 18.17 10.50
N MET A 122 -59.66 16.85 10.32
CA MET A 122 -60.89 16.09 10.71
C MET A 122 -60.67 14.57 10.61
N MET A 123 -61.29 13.86 11.55
CA MET A 123 -61.17 12.43 11.85
C MET A 123 -61.38 11.47 10.66
N SER A 124 -60.60 10.39 10.62
CA SER A 124 -61.16 9.06 10.31
C SER A 124 -60.27 7.96 10.90
N THR A 125 -60.84 7.20 11.82
CA THR A 125 -60.33 5.99 12.44
C THR A 125 -60.10 4.90 11.39
N ARG A 126 -58.87 4.64 10.96
CA ARG A 126 -58.44 3.36 10.38
C ARG A 126 -56.92 3.32 10.17
N ASN A 127 -56.30 2.22 10.61
CA ASN A 127 -54.95 1.73 10.27
C ASN A 127 -53.83 1.86 11.33
N GLU A 128 -54.14 1.67 12.62
CA GLU A 128 -53.16 1.11 13.57
C GLU A 128 -52.89 -0.39 13.30
N THR A 129 -53.77 -1.06 12.57
CA THR A 129 -53.67 -2.49 12.27
C THR A 129 -52.60 -2.83 11.22
N ASP A 130 -52.16 -1.89 10.39
CA ASP A 130 -51.15 -2.16 9.33
C ASP A 130 -49.70 -2.12 9.85
N MET A 131 -49.41 -1.28 10.84
CA MET A 131 -48.06 -1.17 11.41
C MET A 131 -47.69 -2.36 12.30
N GLU A 132 -48.64 -2.88 13.10
CA GLU A 132 -48.42 -4.11 13.86
C GLU A 132 -48.25 -5.32 12.93
N THR A 133 -48.95 -5.35 11.79
CA THR A 133 -48.82 -6.41 10.79
C THR A 133 -47.44 -6.37 10.11
N LEU A 134 -46.94 -5.17 9.76
CA LEU A 134 -45.60 -4.96 9.21
C LEU A 134 -44.47 -5.30 10.19
N ILE A 135 -44.62 -4.96 11.48
CA ILE A 135 -43.65 -5.34 12.52
C ILE A 135 -43.62 -6.86 12.69
N ARG A 136 -44.78 -7.52 12.66
CA ARG A 136 -44.92 -8.97 12.80
C ARG A 136 -44.39 -9.72 11.58
N GLU A 137 -44.53 -9.17 10.37
CA GLU A 137 -43.95 -9.71 9.15
C GLU A 137 -42.42 -9.54 9.10
N ARG A 138 -41.88 -8.40 9.56
CA ARG A 138 -40.43 -8.23 9.74
C ARG A 138 -39.86 -9.19 10.77
N GLN A 139 -40.54 -9.39 11.91
CA GLN A 139 -40.12 -10.36 12.92
C GLN A 139 -40.13 -11.79 12.37
N LYS A 140 -41.16 -12.17 11.60
CA LYS A 140 -41.20 -13.48 10.92
C LYS A 140 -40.14 -13.65 9.84
N ALA A 141 -39.78 -12.59 9.12
CA ALA A 141 -38.71 -12.62 8.12
C ALA A 141 -37.33 -12.77 8.76
N VAL A 142 -37.09 -12.09 9.89
CA VAL A 142 -35.88 -12.26 10.71
C VAL A 142 -35.82 -13.67 11.29
N GLU A 143 -36.93 -14.20 11.82
CA GLU A 143 -37.00 -15.58 12.34
C GLU A 143 -36.77 -16.63 11.24
N ARG A 144 -37.26 -16.40 10.02
CA ARG A 144 -36.96 -17.27 8.85
C ARG A 144 -35.50 -17.18 8.42
N SER A 145 -34.88 -16.00 8.43
CA SER A 145 -33.45 -15.85 8.13
C SER A 145 -32.57 -16.53 9.19
N GLN A 146 -32.95 -16.43 10.47
CA GLN A 146 -32.27 -17.10 11.58
C GLN A 146 -32.46 -18.62 11.52
N GLN A 147 -33.64 -19.12 11.11
CA GLN A 147 -33.85 -20.55 10.86
C GLN A 147 -33.06 -21.07 9.65
N SER A 148 -32.96 -20.29 8.57
CA SER A 148 -32.14 -20.63 7.40
C SER A 148 -30.65 -20.71 7.75
N LEU A 149 -30.14 -19.74 8.53
CA LEU A 149 -28.78 -19.74 9.06
C LEU A 149 -28.53 -20.92 10.02
N LEU A 150 -29.52 -21.30 10.83
CA LEU A 150 -29.46 -22.47 11.70
C LEU A 150 -29.46 -23.80 10.94
N GLU A 151 -30.19 -23.89 9.81
CA GLU A 151 -30.19 -25.06 8.93
C GLU A 151 -28.86 -25.20 8.18
N GLU A 152 -28.29 -24.09 7.67
CA GLU A 152 -26.96 -24.09 7.03
C GLU A 152 -25.82 -24.40 8.02
N MET A 153 -25.92 -23.91 9.27
CA MET A 153 -24.94 -24.25 10.31
C MET A 153 -25.06 -25.71 10.78
N GLN A 154 -26.25 -26.33 10.70
CA GLN A 154 -26.46 -27.72 11.13
C GLN A 154 -25.75 -28.76 10.23
N ASP A 155 -25.46 -28.42 8.96
CA ASP A 155 -24.74 -29.32 8.05
C ASP A 155 -23.22 -29.37 8.31
N ILE A 156 -22.68 -28.44 9.09
CA ILE A 156 -21.23 -28.27 9.33
C ILE A 156 -20.83 -28.61 10.79
N MET A 157 -21.81 -28.77 11.70
CA MET A 157 -21.58 -28.99 13.13
C MET A 157 -21.58 -30.48 13.53
N THR A 158 -20.76 -30.83 14.52
CA THR A 158 -20.79 -32.16 15.15
C THR A 158 -22.05 -32.35 16.02
N GLU A 159 -22.49 -33.59 16.23
CA GLU A 159 -23.72 -33.88 17.02
C GLU A 159 -23.66 -33.36 18.47
N GLU A 160 -22.46 -33.25 19.07
CA GLU A 160 -22.26 -32.62 20.38
C GLU A 160 -22.50 -31.10 20.34
N GLN A 161 -22.08 -30.42 19.28
CA GLN A 161 -22.31 -28.98 19.09
C GLN A 161 -23.79 -28.69 18.84
N LYS A 162 -24.50 -29.57 18.14
CA LYS A 162 -25.96 -29.47 17.94
C LYS A 162 -26.74 -29.63 19.24
N ALA A 163 -26.32 -30.58 20.10
CA ALA A 163 -26.93 -30.77 21.42
C ALA A 163 -26.70 -29.55 22.32
N PHE A 164 -25.49 -28.97 22.30
CA PHE A 164 -25.14 -27.76 23.03
C PHE A 164 -25.96 -26.54 22.56
N LEU A 165 -26.10 -26.33 21.24
CA LEU A 165 -26.88 -25.24 20.67
C LEU A 165 -28.37 -25.34 21.04
N LYS A 166 -28.91 -26.56 21.04
CA LYS A 166 -30.31 -26.85 21.36
C LYS A 166 -30.63 -26.61 22.84
N ASP A 167 -29.67 -26.86 23.73
CA ASP A 167 -29.81 -26.57 25.16
C ASP A 167 -29.66 -25.06 25.44
N MET A 168 -28.80 -24.36 24.70
CA MET A 168 -28.62 -22.92 24.77
C MET A 168 -29.84 -22.10 24.31
N MET A 169 -30.56 -22.54 23.27
CA MET A 169 -31.72 -21.82 22.72
C MET A 169 -33.00 -21.95 23.57
N LYS A 170 -33.00 -22.78 24.62
CA LYS A 170 -34.16 -22.96 25.51
C LYS A 170 -34.45 -21.75 26.39
N ASP A 171 -33.47 -20.88 26.63
CA ASP A 171 -33.62 -19.70 27.48
C ASP A 171 -33.23 -18.41 26.73
N ARG A 172 -34.12 -17.98 25.84
CA ARG A 172 -33.92 -16.87 24.88
C ARG A 172 -33.48 -15.56 25.55
N LYS A 173 -33.86 -15.33 26.81
CA LYS A 173 -33.49 -14.12 27.57
C LYS A 173 -32.06 -14.20 28.11
N ALA A 174 -31.67 -15.34 28.67
CA ALA A 174 -30.29 -15.59 29.13
C ALA A 174 -29.29 -15.61 27.96
N PHE A 175 -29.73 -16.06 26.78
CA PHE A 175 -28.92 -16.00 25.57
C PHE A 175 -28.66 -14.55 25.11
N GLN A 176 -29.70 -13.70 25.07
CA GLN A 176 -29.54 -12.30 24.69
C GLN A 176 -28.63 -11.53 25.66
N GLU A 177 -28.80 -11.73 26.98
CA GLU A 177 -27.96 -11.12 28.00
C GLU A 177 -26.49 -11.58 27.90
N ARG A 178 -26.24 -12.84 27.52
CA ARG A 178 -24.89 -13.35 27.24
C ARG A 178 -24.29 -12.74 25.97
N MET A 179 -25.07 -12.56 24.92
CA MET A 179 -24.60 -11.91 23.68
C MET A 179 -24.25 -10.44 23.91
N ASP A 180 -25.06 -9.71 24.70
CA ASP A 180 -24.76 -8.32 25.06
C ASP A 180 -23.53 -8.21 25.97
N ALA A 181 -23.35 -9.16 26.90
CA ALA A 181 -22.16 -9.26 27.73
C ALA A 181 -20.90 -9.56 26.89
N MET A 182 -21.02 -10.50 25.94
CA MET A 182 -19.94 -10.86 25.01
C MET A 182 -19.57 -9.70 24.10
N ASN A 183 -20.55 -8.93 23.60
CA ASN A 183 -20.29 -7.72 22.81
C ASN A 183 -19.55 -6.65 23.64
N LYS A 184 -19.95 -6.42 24.89
CA LYS A 184 -19.24 -5.50 25.79
C LYS A 184 -17.82 -5.98 26.09
N GLU A 185 -17.63 -7.28 26.26
CA GLU A 185 -16.32 -7.88 26.49
C GLU A 185 -15.43 -7.79 25.24
N MET A 186 -15.98 -8.00 24.04
CA MET A 186 -15.29 -7.77 22.77
C MET A 186 -14.85 -6.31 22.60
N VAL A 187 -15.72 -5.34 22.88
CA VAL A 187 -15.35 -3.91 22.83
C VAL A 187 -14.22 -3.61 23.81
N ARG A 188 -14.31 -4.13 25.04
CA ARG A 188 -13.26 -3.97 26.06
C ARG A 188 -11.93 -4.59 25.62
N LEU A 189 -11.97 -5.78 25.04
CA LEU A 189 -10.78 -6.48 24.52
C LEU A 189 -10.17 -5.75 23.34
N ASN A 190 -10.98 -5.19 22.43
CA ASN A 190 -10.48 -4.35 21.34
C ASN A 190 -9.82 -3.08 21.85
N GLU A 191 -10.43 -2.37 22.81
CA GLU A 191 -9.82 -1.19 23.43
C GLU A 191 -8.52 -1.51 24.19
N GLU A 192 -8.48 -2.64 24.91
CA GLU A 192 -7.28 -3.10 25.62
C GLU A 192 -6.17 -3.52 24.65
N SER A 193 -6.52 -4.22 23.57
CA SER A 193 -5.60 -4.58 22.48
C SER A 193 -5.04 -3.33 21.81
N GLN A 194 -5.90 -2.37 21.45
CA GLN A 194 -5.49 -1.10 20.86
C GLN A 194 -4.56 -0.31 21.79
N LYS A 195 -4.88 -0.21 23.08
CA LYS A 195 -4.02 0.44 24.09
C LYS A 195 -2.69 -0.31 24.29
N ALA A 196 -2.69 -1.64 24.22
CA ALA A 196 -1.48 -2.43 24.32
C ALA A 196 -0.58 -2.24 23.09
N VAL A 197 -1.16 -2.17 21.88
CA VAL A 197 -0.45 -1.88 20.63
C VAL A 197 0.08 -0.44 20.63
N ASP A 198 -0.74 0.55 20.98
CA ASP A 198 -0.32 1.95 21.08
C ASP A 198 0.77 2.11 22.17
N GLY A 199 0.66 1.36 23.27
CA GLY A 199 1.65 1.31 24.35
C GLY A 199 2.97 0.63 23.92
N LEU A 200 2.91 -0.43 23.11
CA LEU A 200 4.07 -1.06 22.48
C LEU A 200 4.72 -0.09 21.50
N PHE A 201 3.94 0.56 20.65
CA PHE A 201 4.41 1.58 19.70
C PHE A 201 5.12 2.74 20.43
N ALA A 202 4.52 3.27 21.50
CA ALA A 202 5.12 4.35 22.30
C ALA A 202 6.38 3.90 23.06
N ARG A 203 6.44 2.65 23.54
CA ARG A 203 7.65 2.08 24.17
C ARG A 203 8.74 1.80 23.14
N GLU A 204 8.39 1.30 21.97
CA GLU A 204 9.30 1.09 20.84
C GLU A 204 9.82 2.41 20.30
N GLN A 205 8.99 3.44 20.17
CA GLN A 205 9.43 4.80 19.83
C GLN A 205 10.44 5.34 20.85
N LYS A 206 10.28 5.01 22.14
CA LYS A 206 11.22 5.40 23.22
C LYS A 206 12.50 4.56 23.24
N GLN A 207 12.43 3.26 22.93
CA GLN A 207 13.57 2.35 22.88
C GLN A 207 14.39 2.47 21.59
N SER A 208 13.75 2.83 20.48
CA SER A 208 14.38 3.08 19.17
C SER A 208 14.82 4.53 18.98
N ARG A 209 15.10 5.26 20.06
CA ARG A 209 15.63 6.64 19.98
C ARG A 209 17.04 6.64 19.40
N ALA A 210 17.13 6.38 18.09
CA ALA A 210 18.11 7.00 17.23
C ALA A 210 18.06 8.51 17.51
N LYS A 211 19.22 9.15 17.58
CA LYS A 211 19.28 10.60 17.69
C LYS A 211 18.55 11.21 16.48
N ASP A 212 17.75 12.23 16.73
CA ASP A 212 17.20 13.04 15.64
C ASP A 212 18.33 13.86 15.04
N ASP A 213 18.72 13.52 13.81
CA ASP A 213 19.90 14.12 13.22
C ASP A 213 19.63 15.47 12.56
N GLY A 214 18.36 15.87 12.44
CA GLY A 214 17.94 17.18 11.94
C GLY A 214 18.14 17.40 10.43
N TYR A 215 18.43 16.34 9.66
CA TYR A 215 18.57 16.38 8.21
C TYR A 215 17.74 15.28 7.54
N ASP A 216 17.40 15.51 6.29
CA ASP A 216 16.75 14.55 5.40
C ASP A 216 17.78 13.64 4.74
N ARG A 217 17.43 12.36 4.62
CA ARG A 217 18.21 11.37 3.89
C ARG A 217 17.64 11.18 2.49
N ILE A 218 18.46 10.63 1.60
CA ILE A 218 18.04 10.30 0.25
C ILE A 218 18.04 8.79 0.07
N LEU A 219 16.88 8.23 -0.25
CA LEU A 219 16.74 6.84 -0.66
C LEU A 219 16.84 6.77 -2.19
N LEU A 220 17.91 6.15 -2.67
CA LEU A 220 18.13 5.83 -4.08
C LEU A 220 17.69 4.39 -4.33
N LEU A 221 16.75 4.20 -5.25
CA LEU A 221 16.30 2.88 -5.72
C LEU A 221 16.61 2.72 -7.21
N ALA A 222 17.16 1.58 -7.59
CA ALA A 222 17.45 1.21 -8.96
C ALA A 222 16.97 -0.22 -9.23
N GLY A 223 16.11 -0.43 -10.22
CA GLY A 223 15.66 -1.78 -10.57
C GLY A 223 16.81 -2.61 -11.17
N ARG A 224 17.01 -3.82 -10.65
CA ARG A 224 17.85 -4.84 -11.31
C ARG A 224 17.01 -5.54 -12.37
N GLY A 225 17.50 -5.60 -13.61
CA GLY A 225 16.81 -6.31 -14.68
C GLY A 225 16.56 -7.78 -14.28
N GLY A 226 15.38 -8.32 -14.62
CA GLY A 226 14.98 -9.69 -14.26
C GLY A 226 13.53 -9.79 -13.79
N SER A 227 12.97 -11.01 -13.82
CA SER A 227 11.59 -11.29 -13.40
C SER A 227 11.39 -11.26 -11.88
N GLU A 228 12.46 -11.27 -11.10
CA GLU A 228 12.44 -11.35 -9.63
C GLU A 228 12.19 -9.98 -8.96
N GLY A 229 12.18 -8.88 -9.73
CA GLY A 229 11.82 -7.56 -9.23
C GLY A 229 12.81 -6.93 -8.25
N ALA A 230 14.03 -7.50 -8.12
CA ALA A 230 15.06 -7.03 -7.20
C ALA A 230 15.39 -5.53 -7.38
N VAL A 231 15.66 -4.86 -6.27
CA VAL A 231 15.97 -3.43 -6.24
C VAL A 231 17.31 -3.21 -5.55
N ASP A 232 18.20 -2.48 -6.24
CA ASP A 232 19.40 -1.93 -5.64
C ASP A 232 19.06 -0.63 -4.91
N GLY A 233 19.00 -0.73 -3.59
CA GLY A 233 18.75 0.40 -2.71
C GLY A 233 20.00 0.96 -2.05
N ARG A 234 20.08 2.29 -1.90
CA ARG A 234 21.05 2.98 -1.05
C ARG A 234 20.34 4.03 -0.20
N LEU A 235 20.65 4.09 1.09
CA LEU A 235 20.32 5.24 1.92
C LEU A 235 21.55 6.14 2.03
N LEU A 236 21.39 7.39 1.62
CA LEU A 236 22.47 8.35 1.46
C LEU A 236 22.32 9.50 2.45
N ASN A 237 23.46 9.90 3.02
CA ASN A 237 23.60 11.04 3.90
C ASN A 237 24.51 12.07 3.22
N PHE A 238 23.96 13.29 3.03
CA PHE A 238 24.63 14.41 2.38
C PHE A 238 24.89 15.58 3.33
N THR A 239 24.92 15.38 4.65
CA THR A 239 25.32 16.42 5.62
C THR A 239 26.66 17.07 5.28
N GLN A 240 27.56 16.30 4.64
CA GLN A 240 28.72 16.81 3.94
C GLN A 240 28.60 16.46 2.45
N PRO A 241 28.01 17.34 1.61
CA PRO A 241 27.71 16.99 0.21
C PRO A 241 28.92 16.55 -0.62
N LYS A 242 30.13 17.01 -0.26
CA LYS A 242 31.40 16.62 -0.90
C LYS A 242 31.94 15.26 -0.46
N LYS A 243 31.36 14.67 0.58
CA LYS A 243 31.75 13.40 1.21
C LYS A 243 30.50 12.62 1.61
N ALA A 244 29.62 12.39 0.64
CA ALA A 244 28.40 11.63 0.88
C ALA A 244 28.70 10.27 1.52
N VAL A 245 27.90 9.90 2.51
CA VAL A 245 28.01 8.63 3.24
C VAL A 245 26.87 7.72 2.83
N VAL A 246 27.20 6.47 2.50
CA VAL A 246 26.21 5.41 2.31
C VAL A 246 25.94 4.78 3.66
N GLU A 247 24.77 5.05 4.24
CA GLU A 247 24.38 4.53 5.55
C GLU A 247 23.79 3.11 5.45
N PHE A 248 23.16 2.78 4.32
CA PHE A 248 22.54 1.48 4.10
C PHE A 248 22.71 1.00 2.66
N THR A 249 23.00 -0.30 2.47
CA THR A 249 23.01 -0.97 1.16
C THR A 249 22.00 -2.11 1.14
N GLY A 250 21.10 -2.11 0.15
CA GLY A 250 20.13 -3.19 -0.04
C GLY A 250 20.74 -4.49 -0.57
N VAL A 251 21.92 -4.44 -1.19
CA VAL A 251 22.55 -5.62 -1.84
C VAL A 251 22.93 -6.69 -0.84
N ASP A 252 23.50 -6.28 0.29
CA ASP A 252 24.01 -7.23 1.29
C ASP A 252 23.07 -7.35 2.49
N SER A 253 21.96 -6.58 2.54
CA SER A 253 21.06 -6.52 3.70
C SER A 253 21.84 -6.41 5.02
N LEU A 254 22.92 -5.62 4.99
CA LEU A 254 23.92 -5.48 6.07
C LEU A 254 24.44 -6.80 6.67
N GLY A 255 24.51 -7.87 5.87
CA GLY A 255 24.99 -9.19 6.25
C GLY A 255 23.91 -10.16 6.72
N ILE A 256 22.61 -9.81 6.67
CA ILE A 256 21.55 -10.79 6.88
C ILE A 256 21.50 -11.74 5.68
N THR A 257 21.79 -13.01 5.94
CA THR A 257 21.73 -14.07 4.93
C THR A 257 20.65 -15.07 5.30
N ALA A 258 19.82 -15.47 4.35
CA ALA A 258 18.90 -16.58 4.53
C ALA A 258 19.29 -17.75 3.62
N ASP A 259 19.23 -18.95 4.18
CA ASP A 259 19.40 -20.22 3.48
C ASP A 259 18.05 -20.96 3.52
N ALA A 260 17.65 -21.59 2.43
CA ALA A 260 16.38 -22.31 2.36
C ALA A 260 16.56 -23.71 1.79
N ALA A 261 15.85 -24.68 2.36
CA ALA A 261 15.95 -26.09 2.00
C ALA A 261 14.60 -26.80 2.05
N TYR A 262 14.40 -27.77 1.16
CA TYR A 262 13.27 -28.68 1.22
C TYR A 262 13.48 -29.77 2.28
N LEU A 263 12.38 -30.19 2.89
CA LEU A 263 12.28 -31.24 3.90
C LEU A 263 11.21 -32.25 3.44
N PRO A 264 11.29 -33.53 3.86
CA PRO A 264 10.23 -34.51 3.58
C PRO A 264 8.83 -34.03 3.99
N ASP A 265 7.82 -34.64 3.39
CA ASP A 265 6.40 -34.36 3.60
C ASP A 265 5.95 -33.00 3.06
N TYR A 266 6.48 -32.61 1.89
CA TYR A 266 6.16 -31.34 1.24
C TYR A 266 6.51 -30.12 2.11
N ARG A 267 7.55 -30.21 2.94
CA ARG A 267 7.93 -29.15 3.88
C ARG A 267 9.16 -28.40 3.41
N TYR A 268 9.34 -27.18 3.90
CA TYR A 268 10.57 -26.44 3.73
C TYR A 268 11.03 -25.82 5.04
N ARG A 269 12.31 -25.44 5.08
CA ARG A 269 12.94 -24.67 6.15
C ARG A 269 13.63 -23.45 5.56
N VAL A 270 13.51 -22.32 6.24
CA VAL A 270 14.32 -21.11 5.99
C VAL A 270 15.10 -20.81 7.25
N THR A 271 16.41 -20.67 7.11
CA THR A 271 17.35 -20.39 8.20
C THR A 271 17.96 -19.01 7.96
N VAL A 272 17.72 -18.07 8.88
CA VAL A 272 18.23 -16.69 8.77
C VAL A 272 19.37 -16.47 9.74
N LYS A 273 20.49 -15.95 9.24
CA LYS A 273 21.67 -15.56 10.02
C LYS A 273 21.70 -14.05 10.16
N ILE A 274 21.86 -13.57 11.40
CA ILE A 274 21.87 -12.14 11.74
C ILE A 274 23.27 -11.77 12.26
N PRO A 275 23.96 -10.80 11.63
CA PRO A 275 25.29 -10.34 12.06
C PRO A 275 25.31 -9.81 13.50
N GLY A 276 26.45 -9.96 14.18
CA GLY A 276 26.67 -9.40 15.52
C GLY A 276 26.03 -10.18 16.69
N ARG A 277 25.19 -11.19 16.42
CA ARG A 277 24.75 -12.17 17.44
C ARG A 277 25.73 -13.34 17.47
N ALA A 278 26.36 -13.58 18.62
CA ALA A 278 27.29 -14.70 18.80
C ALA A 278 26.60 -16.04 18.46
N VAL A 279 27.25 -16.78 17.56
CA VAL A 279 26.95 -18.13 17.03
C VAL A 279 25.87 -18.92 17.81
N THR A 280 24.64 -18.91 17.27
CA THR A 280 23.50 -19.89 17.34
C THR A 280 22.11 -19.24 17.29
N SER A 281 21.97 -17.99 16.86
CA SER A 281 20.65 -17.34 16.66
C SER A 281 20.12 -17.50 15.24
N ALA A 282 20.24 -18.71 14.66
CA ALA A 282 19.55 -19.03 13.43
C ALA A 282 18.03 -18.99 13.69
N LEU A 283 17.31 -18.04 13.09
CA LEU A 283 15.85 -18.11 13.09
C LEU A 283 15.46 -19.17 12.05
N GLU A 284 14.71 -20.17 12.50
CA GLU A 284 14.18 -21.21 11.62
C GLU A 284 12.69 -21.00 11.42
N PHE A 285 12.29 -20.90 10.15
CA PHE A 285 10.91 -20.86 9.73
C PHE A 285 10.60 -22.12 8.94
N THR A 286 9.40 -22.68 9.12
CA THR A 286 8.98 -23.86 8.38
C THR A 286 7.59 -23.65 7.77
N GLY A 287 7.34 -24.31 6.65
CA GLY A 287 6.07 -24.25 5.96
C GLY A 287 5.86 -25.45 5.06
N ARG A 288 4.77 -25.44 4.30
CA ARG A 288 4.48 -26.42 3.25
C ARG A 288 4.70 -25.80 1.88
N ALA A 289 5.29 -26.57 0.96
CA ALA A 289 5.54 -26.18 -0.41
C ALA A 289 4.65 -26.98 -1.37
N GLU A 290 4.20 -26.34 -2.45
CA GLU A 290 3.63 -27.07 -3.58
C GLU A 290 4.71 -27.90 -4.28
N ASN A 291 4.29 -29.00 -4.94
CA ASN A 291 5.21 -29.87 -5.67
C ASN A 291 5.55 -29.31 -7.04
N VAL A 292 6.30 -28.21 -7.06
CA VAL A 292 6.81 -27.64 -8.31
C VAL A 292 7.94 -28.50 -8.86
N LEU A 293 8.01 -28.65 -10.19
CA LEU A 293 9.07 -29.39 -10.90
C LEU A 293 9.31 -30.84 -10.43
N GLY A 294 8.36 -31.44 -9.69
CA GLY A 294 8.51 -32.78 -9.13
C GLY A 294 9.62 -32.88 -8.08
N VAL A 295 9.81 -31.85 -7.25
CA VAL A 295 10.73 -31.89 -6.10
C VAL A 295 10.44 -33.07 -5.18
N TYR A 296 9.16 -33.36 -4.96
CA TYR A 296 8.68 -34.46 -4.12
C TYR A 296 8.17 -35.64 -4.94
N GLY A 297 8.43 -36.85 -4.46
CA GLY A 297 7.78 -38.07 -4.93
C GLY A 297 6.35 -38.19 -4.41
N GLU A 298 5.59 -39.16 -4.93
CA GLU A 298 4.22 -39.45 -4.47
C GLU A 298 4.15 -39.84 -2.99
N ASP A 299 5.24 -40.39 -2.46
CA ASP A 299 5.43 -40.76 -1.05
C ASP A 299 5.78 -39.57 -0.14
N GLY A 300 5.91 -38.35 -0.68
CA GLY A 300 6.33 -37.16 0.05
C GLY A 300 7.84 -37.08 0.33
N GLY A 301 8.63 -38.05 -0.16
CA GLY A 301 10.09 -38.00 -0.12
C GLY A 301 10.66 -36.98 -1.10
N ILE A 302 11.88 -36.52 -0.86
CA ILE A 302 12.57 -35.59 -1.77
C ILE A 302 13.12 -36.40 -2.96
N ALA A 303 12.42 -36.35 -4.10
CA ALA A 303 12.80 -37.06 -5.32
C ALA A 303 13.94 -36.35 -6.08
N ARG A 304 14.05 -35.02 -5.95
CA ARG A 304 15.05 -34.21 -6.65
C ARG A 304 15.86 -33.36 -5.68
N PRO A 305 16.86 -33.93 -4.99
CA PRO A 305 17.60 -33.25 -3.94
C PRO A 305 18.53 -32.12 -4.43
N TYR A 306 18.75 -32.00 -5.75
CA TYR A 306 19.51 -30.91 -6.37
C TYR A 306 18.66 -29.66 -6.66
N LEU A 307 17.34 -29.75 -6.49
CA LEU A 307 16.45 -28.60 -6.58
C LEU A 307 16.34 -27.98 -5.19
N HIS A 308 16.55 -26.66 -5.12
CA HIS A 308 16.53 -25.91 -3.87
C HIS A 308 15.66 -24.67 -4.01
N PRO A 309 15.03 -24.21 -2.92
CA PRO A 309 14.45 -22.89 -2.90
C PRO A 309 15.51 -21.81 -3.19
N HIS A 310 15.07 -20.69 -3.73
CA HIS A 310 15.92 -19.55 -4.06
C HIS A 310 15.58 -18.36 -3.17
N VAL A 311 16.54 -17.89 -2.39
CA VAL A 311 16.41 -16.63 -1.65
C VAL A 311 16.84 -15.48 -2.56
N THR A 312 15.94 -14.54 -2.76
CA THR A 312 16.21 -13.34 -3.59
C THR A 312 17.09 -12.33 -2.87
N SER A 313 17.70 -11.42 -3.63
CA SER A 313 18.18 -10.15 -3.07
C SER A 313 17.00 -9.32 -2.52
N VAL A 314 17.29 -8.19 -1.87
CA VAL A 314 16.22 -7.30 -1.39
C VAL A 314 15.28 -6.91 -2.54
N THR A 315 13.99 -7.20 -2.35
CA THR A 315 12.91 -6.91 -3.31
C THR A 315 12.22 -5.59 -3.02
N SER A 316 12.25 -5.13 -1.77
CA SER A 316 11.80 -3.78 -1.37
C SER A 316 12.69 -3.22 -0.26
N LEU A 317 13.03 -1.93 -0.39
CA LEU A 317 13.64 -1.12 0.66
C LEU A 317 12.77 0.12 0.83
N SER A 318 12.18 0.25 2.02
CA SER A 318 11.29 1.36 2.37
C SER A 318 11.78 2.06 3.63
N ALA A 319 11.47 3.35 3.73
CA ALA A 319 11.72 4.14 4.94
C ALA A 319 10.41 4.74 5.47
N TRP A 320 10.17 4.56 6.77
CA TRP A 320 8.98 5.05 7.46
C TRP A 320 9.31 5.37 8.93
N LEU A 321 8.92 6.56 9.39
CA LEU A 321 9.13 7.06 10.76
C LEU A 321 10.56 6.87 11.30
N GLY A 322 11.56 7.15 10.46
CA GLY A 322 12.98 7.01 10.81
C GLY A 322 13.49 5.56 10.93
N GLN A 323 12.70 4.57 10.51
CA GLN A 323 13.08 3.17 10.43
C GLN A 323 13.19 2.73 8.95
N LEU A 324 14.02 1.73 8.70
CA LEU A 324 14.08 1.06 7.40
C LEU A 324 13.38 -0.29 7.47
N PHE A 325 12.83 -0.68 6.33
CA PHE A 325 12.09 -1.91 6.14
C PHE A 325 12.63 -2.57 4.87
N THR A 326 13.08 -3.81 4.99
CA THR A 326 13.54 -4.59 3.84
C THR A 326 12.77 -5.90 3.72
N THR A 327 12.45 -6.28 2.50
CA THR A 327 11.86 -7.58 2.19
C THR A 327 12.75 -8.40 1.26
N GLN A 328 12.76 -9.72 1.44
CA GLN A 328 13.35 -10.68 0.53
C GLN A 328 12.38 -11.83 0.36
N ASP A 329 12.11 -12.23 -0.88
CA ASP A 329 11.28 -13.39 -1.16
C ASP A 329 12.12 -14.66 -1.20
N VAL A 330 11.54 -15.76 -0.70
CA VAL A 330 12.05 -17.11 -0.90
C VAL A 330 11.14 -17.77 -1.91
N LEU A 331 11.68 -18.01 -3.09
CA LEU A 331 10.99 -18.65 -4.19
C LEU A 331 11.21 -20.17 -4.13
N ALA A 332 10.25 -20.93 -4.64
CA ALA A 332 10.40 -22.34 -4.88
C ALA A 332 11.43 -22.59 -6.00
N ALA A 333 11.74 -23.86 -6.26
CA ALA A 333 12.74 -24.25 -7.26
C ALA A 333 12.43 -23.79 -8.69
N ASP A 334 11.18 -23.41 -8.98
CA ASP A 334 10.75 -22.84 -10.26
C ASP A 334 11.09 -21.35 -10.42
N LYS A 335 11.58 -20.70 -9.35
CA LYS A 335 11.86 -19.26 -9.25
C LYS A 335 10.66 -18.37 -9.57
N LYS A 336 9.45 -18.88 -9.35
CA LYS A 336 8.19 -18.16 -9.63
C LYS A 336 7.24 -18.25 -8.45
N SER A 337 7.10 -19.43 -7.87
CA SER A 337 6.17 -19.66 -6.76
C SER A 337 6.80 -19.14 -5.47
N VAL A 338 6.16 -18.17 -4.81
CA VAL A 338 6.66 -17.59 -3.55
C VAL A 338 6.34 -18.53 -2.38
N LEU A 339 7.36 -19.05 -1.70
CA LEU A 339 7.18 -19.85 -0.47
C LEU A 339 6.90 -18.96 0.74
N GLY A 340 7.46 -17.75 0.73
CA GLY A 340 7.19 -16.68 1.69
C GLY A 340 8.21 -15.55 1.60
N THR A 341 8.00 -14.53 2.42
CA THR A 341 8.76 -13.28 2.43
C THR A 341 9.42 -13.10 3.80
N LEU A 342 10.73 -12.93 3.79
CA LEU A 342 11.51 -12.48 4.93
C LEU A 342 11.37 -10.97 5.06
N ARG A 343 11.02 -10.50 6.26
CA ARG A 343 10.82 -9.09 6.58
C ARG A 343 11.79 -8.68 7.67
N VAL A 344 12.55 -7.61 7.43
CA VAL A 344 13.50 -7.07 8.41
C VAL A 344 13.24 -5.59 8.63
N ARG A 345 13.11 -5.21 9.90
CA ARG A 345 12.99 -3.83 10.34
C ARG A 345 14.29 -3.40 11.00
N TRP A 346 14.76 -2.22 10.65
CA TRP A 346 16.04 -1.67 11.07
C TRP A 346 15.84 -0.37 11.83
N SER A 347 16.64 -0.18 12.88
CA SER A 347 16.79 1.13 13.51
C SER A 347 18.21 1.66 13.38
N GLY A 348 18.33 2.96 13.12
CA GLY A 348 19.61 3.66 13.15
C GLY A 348 20.19 3.70 14.57
N GLY A 349 21.48 3.42 14.68
CA GLY A 349 22.29 3.65 15.88
C GLY A 349 22.87 5.07 15.88
N GLU A 350 23.40 5.48 17.03
CA GLU A 350 23.97 6.82 17.24
C GLU A 350 25.20 7.13 16.37
N ASP A 351 25.85 6.09 15.84
CA ASP A 351 27.04 6.16 14.98
C ASP A 351 26.69 6.12 13.47
N GLY A 352 25.40 6.14 13.12
CA GLY A 352 24.93 5.99 11.74
C GLY A 352 24.88 4.54 11.25
N SER A 353 25.22 3.55 12.10
CA SER A 353 25.03 2.14 11.77
C SER A 353 23.55 1.76 11.83
N TRP A 354 23.13 0.78 11.04
CA TRP A 354 21.76 0.26 11.10
C TRP A 354 21.76 -1.13 11.73
N THR A 355 20.88 -1.33 12.71
CA THR A 355 20.77 -2.60 13.44
C THR A 355 19.39 -3.22 13.24
N PRO A 356 19.32 -4.54 13.02
CA PRO A 356 18.04 -5.22 12.85
C PRO A 356 17.34 -5.33 14.21
N VAL A 357 16.14 -4.76 14.31
CA VAL A 357 15.33 -4.75 15.54
C VAL A 357 14.20 -5.78 15.51
N ASP A 358 13.73 -6.15 14.32
CA ASP A 358 12.74 -7.19 14.13
C ASP A 358 13.03 -7.96 12.83
N VAL A 359 12.90 -9.29 12.90
CA VAL A 359 13.07 -10.22 11.77
C VAL A 359 11.92 -11.20 11.81
N SER A 360 11.04 -11.13 10.82
CA SER A 360 9.83 -11.94 10.77
C SER A 360 9.66 -12.64 9.42
N TRP A 361 8.83 -13.68 9.43
CA TRP A 361 8.51 -14.49 8.26
C TRP A 361 7.03 -14.37 7.93
N GLN A 362 6.74 -14.07 6.67
CA GLN A 362 5.38 -14.09 6.13
C GLN A 362 5.26 -15.25 5.14
N PRO A 363 4.49 -16.30 5.44
CA PRO A 363 4.25 -17.38 4.50
C PRO A 363 3.61 -16.86 3.20
N GLY A 364 4.01 -17.44 2.07
CA GLY A 364 3.44 -17.09 0.78
C GLY A 364 1.99 -17.55 0.64
N PRO A 365 1.23 -16.94 -0.30
CA PRO A 365 -0.14 -17.35 -0.64
C PRO A 365 -0.19 -18.83 -1.03
N ARG A 366 -1.25 -19.55 -0.62
CA ARG A 366 -1.39 -21.00 -0.88
C ARG A 366 -2.34 -21.22 -2.08
N GLY A 367 -1.75 -21.37 -3.27
CA GLY A 367 -2.45 -21.81 -4.48
C GLY A 367 -2.98 -20.68 -5.38
N LYS A 368 -3.53 -21.09 -6.54
CA LYS A 368 -3.90 -20.18 -7.64
C LYS A 368 -4.85 -19.03 -7.25
N LYS A 369 -5.81 -19.29 -6.36
CA LYS A 369 -6.78 -18.28 -5.87
C LYS A 369 -6.13 -17.23 -4.97
N ASP A 370 -5.16 -17.64 -4.15
CA ASP A 370 -4.42 -16.71 -3.28
C ASP A 370 -3.43 -15.87 -4.10
N THR A 371 -2.96 -16.35 -5.26
CA THR A 371 -2.18 -15.53 -6.22
C THR A 371 -3.01 -14.49 -6.98
N GLU A 372 -4.31 -14.71 -7.21
CA GLU A 372 -5.21 -13.67 -7.73
C GLU A 372 -5.49 -12.59 -6.67
N ALA A 373 -5.52 -12.97 -5.38
CA ALA A 373 -5.61 -12.05 -4.24
C ALA A 373 -4.28 -11.38 -3.87
N ALA A 374 -3.14 -12.02 -4.19
CA ALA A 374 -1.81 -11.39 -4.25
C ALA A 374 -1.74 -10.50 -5.50
N LEU A 375 -2.67 -9.55 -5.54
CA LEU A 375 -2.79 -8.52 -6.54
C LEU A 375 -1.42 -7.93 -6.78
N VAL A 376 -1.01 -7.98 -8.03
CA VAL A 376 0.17 -7.36 -8.61
C VAL A 376 0.28 -5.92 -8.10
N GLN A 377 0.94 -5.73 -6.95
CA GLN A 377 1.21 -4.40 -6.38
C GLN A 377 2.32 -3.70 -7.18
N THR A 378 3.06 -4.46 -7.99
CA THR A 378 4.09 -4.00 -8.92
C THR A 378 3.49 -3.77 -10.30
N ALA A 379 3.47 -2.54 -10.78
CA ALA A 379 2.98 -2.22 -12.11
C ALA A 379 4.10 -1.59 -12.96
N ALA A 380 4.10 -1.84 -14.26
CA ALA A 380 4.98 -1.16 -15.19
C ALA A 380 4.33 -1.11 -16.57
N ALA A 381 4.39 0.04 -17.22
CA ALA A 381 3.93 0.22 -18.59
C ALA A 381 4.67 1.39 -19.24
N GLY A 382 5.03 1.26 -20.52
CA GLY A 382 5.81 2.28 -21.22
C GLY A 382 7.10 2.64 -20.46
N ASP A 383 7.23 3.92 -20.13
CA ASP A 383 8.42 4.50 -19.51
C ASP A 383 8.35 4.60 -17.98
N TRP A 384 7.29 4.05 -17.35
CA TRP A 384 7.10 4.15 -15.91
C TRP A 384 7.00 2.78 -15.21
N ARG A 385 7.34 2.79 -13.92
CA ARG A 385 7.24 1.63 -13.02
C ARG A 385 6.80 2.05 -11.62
N LEU A 386 5.95 1.23 -11.00
CA LEU A 386 5.52 1.36 -9.62
C LEU A 386 6.31 0.40 -8.72
N TYR A 387 6.91 0.95 -7.67
CA TYR A 387 7.62 0.27 -6.60
C TYR A 387 6.72 0.15 -5.37
N PRO A 388 6.36 -1.07 -4.93
CA PRO A 388 5.62 -1.26 -3.69
C PRO A 388 6.53 -0.94 -2.51
N GLN A 389 6.05 -0.06 -1.64
CA GLN A 389 6.68 0.24 -0.37
C GLN A 389 5.86 -0.37 0.75
N THR A 390 6.54 -0.84 1.79
CA THR A 390 5.88 -1.47 2.92
C THR A 390 6.65 -1.19 4.21
N ALA A 391 5.91 -0.83 5.25
CA ALA A 391 6.35 -0.78 6.62
C ALA A 391 5.39 -1.61 7.49
N TRP A 392 5.86 -2.06 8.65
CA TRP A 392 5.03 -2.81 9.59
C TRP A 392 5.41 -2.52 11.03
N VAL A 393 4.41 -2.53 11.92
CA VAL A 393 4.63 -2.49 13.36
C VAL A 393 3.70 -3.49 14.03
N GLY A 394 4.30 -4.53 14.63
CA GLY A 394 3.55 -5.71 15.05
C GLY A 394 2.87 -6.38 13.85
N GLU A 395 1.55 -6.56 13.94
CA GLU A 395 0.74 -7.13 12.86
C GLU A 395 0.23 -6.08 11.85
N ARG A 396 0.33 -4.78 12.18
CA ARG A 396 -0.14 -3.72 11.30
C ARG A 396 0.80 -3.55 10.12
N VAL A 397 0.22 -3.41 8.93
CA VAL A 397 0.95 -3.18 7.69
C VAL A 397 0.55 -1.84 7.10
N ILE A 398 1.55 -1.08 6.67
CA ILE A 398 1.42 0.20 5.99
C ILE A 398 2.02 0.01 4.61
N GLN A 399 1.18 0.02 3.58
CA GLN A 399 1.61 -0.13 2.19
C GLN A 399 1.29 1.13 1.41
N TRP A 400 2.23 1.56 0.57
CA TRP A 400 2.02 2.67 -0.34
C TRP A 400 2.77 2.46 -1.66
N PRO A 401 2.23 2.97 -2.78
CA PRO A 401 2.91 2.92 -4.06
C PRO A 401 3.87 4.11 -4.21
N VAL A 402 4.99 3.89 -4.88
CA VAL A 402 5.86 4.97 -5.38
C VAL A 402 6.16 4.72 -6.84
N VAL A 403 6.00 5.73 -7.68
CA VAL A 403 6.18 5.63 -9.13
C VAL A 403 7.53 6.21 -9.54
N SER A 404 8.19 5.55 -10.49
CA SER A 404 9.31 6.09 -11.26
C SER A 404 8.87 6.33 -12.69
N VAL A 405 9.29 7.44 -13.29
CA VAL A 405 9.04 7.77 -14.69
C VAL A 405 10.38 8.10 -15.35
N SER A 406 10.82 7.21 -16.25
CA SER A 406 12.16 7.25 -16.82
C SER A 406 12.40 8.54 -17.60
N GLY A 407 13.32 9.38 -17.11
CA GLY A 407 13.73 10.62 -17.77
C GLY A 407 12.72 11.78 -17.63
N SER A 408 11.70 11.64 -16.79
CA SER A 408 10.68 12.66 -16.54
C SER A 408 10.44 12.85 -15.03
N PRO A 409 11.44 13.41 -14.30
CA PRO A 409 11.33 13.64 -12.86
C PRO A 409 10.13 14.51 -12.48
N GLU A 410 9.72 15.45 -13.34
CA GLU A 410 8.56 16.31 -13.12
C GLU A 410 7.23 15.56 -13.12
N ILE A 411 7.07 14.55 -14.00
CA ILE A 411 5.88 13.69 -14.02
C ILE A 411 5.90 12.78 -12.79
N GLN A 412 7.05 12.18 -12.51
CA GLN A 412 7.27 11.33 -11.35
C GLN A 412 6.88 12.04 -10.05
N ASN A 413 7.37 13.27 -9.85
CA ASN A 413 7.15 14.02 -8.63
C ASN A 413 5.68 14.39 -8.46
N ARG A 414 4.97 14.83 -9.52
CA ARG A 414 3.53 15.12 -9.41
C ARG A 414 2.71 13.91 -8.95
N VAL A 415 3.01 12.73 -9.49
CA VAL A 415 2.31 11.49 -9.10
C VAL A 415 2.66 11.13 -7.65
N ASN A 416 3.94 11.15 -7.30
CA ASN A 416 4.38 10.78 -5.96
C ASN A 416 3.95 11.78 -4.88
N ASP A 417 3.86 13.08 -5.18
CA ASP A 417 3.39 14.10 -4.26
C ASP A 417 1.91 13.87 -3.89
N ALA A 418 1.07 13.48 -4.85
CA ALA A 418 -0.33 13.13 -4.60
C ALA A 418 -0.46 11.88 -3.72
N LEU A 419 0.36 10.85 -4.00
CA LEU A 419 0.40 9.60 -3.23
C LEU A 419 0.96 9.81 -1.81
N ASP A 420 2.03 10.58 -1.68
CA ASP A 420 2.62 10.96 -0.39
C ASP A 420 1.63 11.83 0.42
N GLY A 421 0.86 12.70 -0.25
CA GLY A 421 -0.23 13.45 0.38
C GLY A 421 -1.21 12.53 1.10
N TRP A 422 -1.68 11.48 0.42
CA TRP A 422 -2.56 10.47 1.01
C TRP A 422 -1.90 9.62 2.11
N LEU A 423 -0.64 9.24 1.92
CA LEU A 423 0.12 8.47 2.91
C LEU A 423 0.16 9.20 4.27
N HIS A 424 0.22 10.53 4.27
CA HIS A 424 0.27 11.34 5.49
C HIS A 424 -1.10 11.89 5.92
N GLU A 425 -2.21 11.41 5.35
CA GLU A 425 -3.56 11.70 5.86
C GLU A 425 -3.86 10.88 7.12
N GLY A 426 -4.28 11.56 8.21
CA GLY A 426 -4.55 10.95 9.51
C GLY A 426 -3.32 10.38 10.21
N ARG A 427 -3.54 9.44 11.15
CA ARG A 427 -2.47 8.86 12.00
C ARG A 427 -1.44 8.08 11.18
N ALA A 428 -0.15 8.33 11.37
CA ALA A 428 0.94 7.67 10.66
C ALA A 428 1.06 6.17 10.99
N ASP A 429 0.53 5.72 12.13
CA ASP A 429 0.51 4.31 12.52
C ASP A 429 -0.78 3.57 12.09
N GLY A 430 -1.69 4.25 11.40
CA GLY A 430 -2.88 3.66 10.80
C GLY A 430 -2.52 2.69 9.67
N GLU A 431 -3.21 1.55 9.62
CA GLU A 431 -3.08 0.62 8.50
C GLU A 431 -3.45 1.29 7.19
N ARG A 432 -2.64 1.01 6.17
CA ARG A 432 -2.83 1.53 4.82
C ARG A 432 -2.57 0.42 3.83
N ALA A 433 -3.42 0.34 2.83
CA ALA A 433 -3.28 -0.60 1.73
C ALA A 433 -3.69 0.08 0.44
N TYR A 434 -3.19 -0.44 -0.67
CA TYR A 434 -3.61 0.01 -1.99
C TYR A 434 -3.72 -1.17 -2.95
N GLN A 435 -4.49 -0.96 -4.00
CA GLN A 435 -4.63 -1.88 -5.11
C GLN A 435 -4.49 -1.13 -6.43
N VAL A 436 -3.62 -1.62 -7.30
CA VAL A 436 -3.57 -1.16 -8.69
C VAL A 436 -4.76 -1.77 -9.42
N LYS A 437 -5.67 -0.93 -9.91
CA LYS A 437 -6.85 -1.34 -10.67
C LYS A 437 -6.56 -1.43 -12.17
N TYR A 438 -5.69 -0.54 -12.65
CA TYR A 438 -5.24 -0.56 -14.04
C TYR A 438 -3.86 0.06 -14.18
N ALA A 439 -3.06 -0.51 -15.07
CA ALA A 439 -1.71 -0.07 -15.41
C ALA A 439 -1.53 -0.14 -16.92
N GLY A 440 -1.72 1.00 -17.60
CA GLY A 440 -1.48 1.16 -19.03
C GLY A 440 -0.41 2.22 -19.29
N LYS A 441 0.04 2.34 -20.54
CA LYS A 441 1.12 3.28 -20.89
C LYS A 441 0.82 4.72 -20.45
N ASN A 442 -0.42 5.17 -20.62
CA ASN A 442 -0.84 6.55 -20.37
C ASN A 442 -1.73 6.72 -19.13
N LEU A 443 -2.20 5.64 -18.51
CA LEU A 443 -3.16 5.70 -17.41
C LEU A 443 -2.79 4.72 -16.30
N LEU A 444 -2.72 5.23 -15.07
CA LEU A 444 -2.56 4.45 -13.85
C LEU A 444 -3.76 4.69 -12.94
N CYS A 445 -4.47 3.62 -12.56
CA CYS A 445 -5.60 3.69 -11.63
C CYS A 445 -5.26 2.94 -10.33
N ILE A 446 -5.41 3.61 -9.18
CA ILE A 446 -5.12 3.06 -7.86
C ILE A 446 -6.31 3.30 -6.93
N GLU A 447 -6.79 2.26 -6.26
CA GLU A 447 -7.69 2.38 -5.11
C GLU A 447 -6.83 2.26 -3.84
N ALA A 448 -6.84 3.28 -3.00
CA ALA A 448 -6.06 3.36 -1.77
C ALA A 448 -7.00 3.44 -0.57
N GLY A 449 -6.70 2.70 0.50
CA GLY A 449 -7.51 2.60 1.70
C GLY A 449 -6.70 2.87 2.97
N ARG A 450 -7.26 3.66 3.88
CA ARG A 450 -6.70 3.88 5.23
C ARG A 450 -7.69 3.48 6.30
N ARG A 451 -7.21 2.83 7.36
CA ARG A 451 -8.01 2.53 8.55
C ARG A 451 -8.25 3.82 9.34
N LEU A 452 -9.50 4.05 9.72
CA LEU A 452 -9.94 5.15 10.56
C LEU A 452 -9.86 4.76 12.06
N PRO A 453 -9.89 5.74 12.98
CA PRO A 453 -9.81 5.47 14.42
C PRO A 453 -10.97 4.64 14.99
N ASP A 454 -12.10 4.56 14.29
CA ASP A 454 -13.30 3.80 14.65
C ASP A 454 -13.41 2.47 13.89
N ASP A 455 -12.28 1.95 13.41
CA ASP A 455 -12.17 0.74 12.59
C ASP A 455 -12.86 0.81 11.22
N GLY A 456 -13.45 1.96 10.86
CA GLY A 456 -13.90 2.23 9.51
C GLY A 456 -12.73 2.30 8.51
N VAL A 457 -13.06 2.33 7.23
CA VAL A 457 -12.08 2.49 6.14
C VAL A 457 -12.44 3.73 5.34
N ALA A 458 -11.48 4.63 5.14
CA ALA A 458 -11.59 5.69 4.15
C ALA A 458 -10.84 5.25 2.89
N ARG A 459 -11.50 5.35 1.74
CA ARG A 459 -10.96 5.03 0.42
C ARG A 459 -10.67 6.32 -0.34
N ARG A 460 -9.70 6.25 -1.25
CA ARG A 460 -9.39 7.27 -2.25
C ARG A 460 -9.11 6.57 -3.58
N ILE A 461 -9.64 7.12 -4.66
CA ILE A 461 -9.37 6.60 -6.01
C ILE A 461 -8.50 7.62 -6.72
N PHE A 462 -7.34 7.16 -7.20
CA PHE A 462 -6.43 7.94 -8.01
C PHE A 462 -6.49 7.45 -9.45
N ASN A 463 -6.61 8.39 -10.40
CA ASN A 463 -6.41 8.14 -11.82
C ASN A 463 -5.35 9.12 -12.31
N PHE A 464 -4.17 8.64 -12.71
CA PHE A 464 -3.10 9.50 -13.18
C PHE A 464 -2.94 9.40 -14.70
N ASP A 465 -2.91 10.54 -15.38
CA ASP A 465 -2.40 10.62 -16.74
C ASP A 465 -0.88 10.56 -16.71
N MET A 466 -0.32 9.41 -17.07
CA MET A 466 1.13 9.13 -16.98
C MET A 466 1.97 9.92 -18.00
N ARG A 467 1.33 10.68 -18.90
CA ARG A 467 2.04 11.63 -19.79
C ARG A 467 2.28 12.98 -19.13
N THR A 468 1.51 13.31 -18.10
CA THR A 468 1.52 14.65 -17.46
C THR A 468 1.69 14.60 -15.95
N GLY A 469 1.45 13.45 -15.33
CA GLY A 469 1.45 13.22 -13.89
C GLY A 469 0.21 13.77 -13.18
N ALA A 470 -0.77 14.29 -13.91
CA ALA A 470 -1.96 14.91 -13.33
C ALA A 470 -3.00 13.87 -12.90
N GLU A 471 -3.68 14.12 -11.77
CA GLU A 471 -4.90 13.40 -11.41
C GLU A 471 -6.02 13.74 -12.41
N VAL A 472 -6.75 12.72 -12.88
CA VAL A 472 -7.79 12.83 -13.89
C VAL A 472 -9.15 12.61 -13.23
N SER A 473 -9.91 13.68 -13.07
CA SER A 473 -11.29 13.58 -12.57
C SER A 473 -12.22 12.92 -13.59
N LEU A 474 -13.41 12.51 -13.16
CA LEU A 474 -14.45 12.01 -14.05
C LEU A 474 -14.78 13.02 -15.16
N ALA A 475 -14.84 14.31 -14.80
CA ALA A 475 -15.13 15.39 -15.72
C ALA A 475 -13.98 15.65 -16.71
N ASP A 476 -12.73 15.32 -16.36
CA ASP A 476 -11.59 15.46 -17.27
C ASP A 476 -11.52 14.31 -18.28
N ALA A 477 -11.85 13.09 -17.85
CA ALA A 477 -11.85 11.91 -18.71
C ALA A 477 -13.04 11.85 -19.67
N PHE A 478 -14.23 12.28 -19.24
CA PHE A 478 -15.48 12.08 -19.97
C PHE A 478 -16.31 13.36 -20.17
N THR A 479 -17.14 13.38 -21.21
CA THR A 479 -18.14 14.43 -21.45
C THR A 479 -19.38 14.24 -20.56
N VAL A 480 -19.20 14.32 -19.24
CA VAL A 480 -20.25 14.04 -18.23
C VAL A 480 -21.52 14.90 -18.36
N ARG A 481 -21.40 16.09 -18.96
CA ARG A 481 -22.54 17.00 -19.20
C ARG A 481 -23.40 16.58 -20.40
N ASN A 482 -22.95 15.64 -21.22
CA ASN A 482 -23.77 15.09 -22.29
C ASN A 482 -24.92 14.27 -21.66
N PRO A 483 -26.20 14.59 -21.92
CA PRO A 483 -27.33 13.91 -21.32
C PRO A 483 -27.39 12.42 -21.63
N ASP A 484 -26.73 11.96 -22.69
CA ASP A 484 -26.68 10.55 -23.07
C ASP A 484 -25.60 9.76 -22.32
N PHE A 485 -24.64 10.43 -21.68
CA PHE A 485 -23.58 9.77 -20.91
C PHE A 485 -24.17 8.90 -19.79
N ARG A 486 -25.02 9.48 -18.94
CA ARG A 486 -25.67 8.73 -17.84
C ARG A 486 -26.63 7.67 -18.35
N LYS A 487 -27.31 7.92 -19.48
CA LYS A 487 -28.22 6.94 -20.09
C LYS A 487 -27.46 5.70 -20.56
N ILE A 488 -26.31 5.89 -21.21
CA ILE A 488 -25.48 4.79 -21.68
C ILE A 488 -24.93 3.98 -20.50
N ILE A 489 -24.45 4.63 -19.44
CA ILE A 489 -24.00 3.93 -18.22
C ILE A 489 -25.15 3.10 -17.63
N ASN A 490 -26.35 3.66 -17.50
CA ASN A 490 -27.50 2.91 -16.95
C ASN A 490 -27.96 1.76 -17.87
N LEU A 491 -27.86 1.92 -19.19
CA LEU A 491 -28.30 0.93 -20.17
C LEU A 491 -27.33 -0.25 -20.31
N THR A 492 -26.03 0.05 -20.34
CA THR A 492 -24.95 -0.90 -20.67
C THR A 492 -24.17 -1.37 -19.44
N GLY A 493 -24.23 -0.61 -18.35
CA GLY A 493 -23.52 -0.90 -17.12
C GLY A 493 -24.01 -2.15 -16.41
N LYS A 494 -23.12 -2.71 -15.58
CA LYS A 494 -23.37 -3.87 -14.73
C LYS A 494 -23.09 -3.48 -13.27
N PRO A 495 -24.10 -3.48 -12.38
CA PRO A 495 -25.53 -3.61 -12.67
C PRO A 495 -26.09 -2.48 -13.54
N LYS A 496 -27.21 -2.74 -14.23
CA LYS A 496 -27.95 -1.73 -14.98
C LYS A 496 -28.65 -0.76 -14.03
N ASN A 497 -28.95 0.43 -14.52
CA ASN A 497 -29.74 1.45 -13.81
C ASN A 497 -29.16 1.90 -12.45
N ALA A 498 -27.86 1.69 -12.22
CA ALA A 498 -27.19 2.07 -10.98
C ALA A 498 -27.32 3.57 -10.65
N PHE A 499 -27.40 4.42 -11.67
CA PHE A 499 -27.42 5.88 -11.55
C PHE A 499 -28.77 6.47 -12.01
N GLU A 500 -29.89 5.83 -11.67
CA GLU A 500 -31.22 6.41 -11.89
C GLU A 500 -31.48 7.62 -10.97
N LYS A 501 -31.06 7.48 -9.70
CA LYS A 501 -31.31 8.45 -8.61
C LYS A 501 -30.04 9.09 -8.05
N ALA A 502 -28.87 8.65 -8.52
CA ALA A 502 -27.56 9.13 -8.09
C ALA A 502 -26.75 9.59 -9.31
N GLU A 503 -25.77 10.45 -9.09
CA GLU A 503 -24.83 10.89 -10.12
C GLU A 503 -23.47 10.21 -9.91
N PRO A 504 -22.84 9.66 -10.97
CA PRO A 504 -21.49 9.13 -10.84
C PRO A 504 -20.52 10.29 -10.54
N ALA A 505 -19.64 10.09 -9.57
CA ALA A 505 -18.63 11.07 -9.16
C ALA A 505 -17.21 10.53 -9.30
N TYR A 506 -17.03 9.22 -9.08
CA TYR A 506 -15.76 8.54 -9.11
C TYR A 506 -15.70 7.56 -10.28
N TRP A 507 -14.49 7.33 -10.78
CA TRP A 507 -14.24 6.33 -11.81
C TRP A 507 -12.87 5.69 -11.65
N PHE A 508 -12.71 4.49 -12.20
CA PHE A 508 -11.41 3.90 -12.48
C PHE A 508 -11.56 2.89 -13.61
N ARG A 509 -10.44 2.50 -14.23
CA ARG A 509 -10.41 1.40 -15.19
C ARG A 509 -10.05 0.09 -14.49
N GLU A 510 -10.66 -1.00 -14.92
CA GLU A 510 -10.34 -2.36 -14.52
C GLU A 510 -10.38 -3.25 -15.76
N GLY A 511 -9.20 -3.64 -16.26
CA GLY A 511 -9.08 -4.34 -17.54
C GLY A 511 -9.65 -3.53 -18.72
N SER A 512 -10.64 -4.09 -19.43
CA SER A 512 -11.34 -3.44 -20.54
C SER A 512 -12.58 -2.63 -20.10
N GLN A 513 -12.87 -2.59 -18.81
CA GLN A 513 -14.05 -1.93 -18.26
C GLN A 513 -13.68 -0.65 -17.54
N VAL A 514 -14.62 0.30 -17.56
CA VAL A 514 -14.60 1.49 -16.72
C VAL A 514 -15.65 1.32 -15.64
N VAL A 515 -15.23 1.41 -14.39
CA VAL A 515 -16.10 1.34 -13.22
C VAL A 515 -16.44 2.75 -12.79
N PHE A 516 -17.72 3.04 -12.62
CA PHE A 516 -18.23 4.29 -12.06
C PHE A 516 -18.80 4.05 -10.67
N ALA A 517 -18.67 5.03 -9.78
CA ALA A 517 -19.31 5.04 -8.48
C ALA A 517 -19.84 6.44 -8.13
N ASP A 518 -20.96 6.54 -7.41
CA ASP A 518 -21.50 7.83 -6.93
C ASP A 518 -20.72 8.36 -5.72
N ARG A 519 -20.19 7.45 -4.91
CA ARG A 519 -19.41 7.73 -3.71
C ARG A 519 -18.40 6.62 -3.42
N ILE A 520 -17.53 6.85 -2.44
CA ILE A 520 -16.61 5.85 -1.87
C ILE A 520 -16.78 5.82 -0.35
N LEU A 521 -16.10 4.89 0.32
CA LEU A 521 -16.08 4.87 1.78
C LEU A 521 -15.24 6.04 2.31
N GLU A 522 -15.76 6.75 3.31
CA GLU A 522 -15.19 7.97 3.87
C GLU A 522 -15.47 8.03 5.38
N ALA A 523 -14.83 8.92 6.13
CA ALA A 523 -15.00 8.97 7.59
C ALA A 523 -16.47 9.15 8.05
N GLY A 524 -17.30 9.82 7.24
CA GLY A 524 -18.74 9.98 7.51
C GLY A 524 -19.65 8.95 6.83
N PHE A 525 -19.10 8.01 6.05
CA PHE A 525 -19.88 7.08 5.23
C PHE A 525 -19.19 5.71 5.11
N GLN A 526 -19.78 4.70 5.74
CA GLN A 526 -19.21 3.33 5.81
C GLN A 526 -20.15 2.25 5.22
N ASP A 527 -21.26 2.65 4.60
CA ASP A 527 -22.24 1.73 4.01
C ASP A 527 -21.87 1.40 2.55
N GLU A 528 -21.10 0.33 2.35
CA GLU A 528 -20.68 -0.10 1.00
C GLU A 528 -21.85 -0.54 0.11
N GLU A 529 -22.93 -1.07 0.70
CA GLU A 529 -24.13 -1.50 -0.06
C GLU A 529 -24.93 -0.31 -0.60
N ALA A 530 -24.83 0.85 0.06
CA ALA A 530 -25.43 2.09 -0.39
C ALA A 530 -24.63 2.81 -1.49
N VAL A 531 -23.45 2.29 -1.88
CA VAL A 531 -22.67 2.82 -3.01
C VAL A 531 -23.29 2.35 -4.33
N HIS A 532 -23.74 3.31 -5.14
CA HIS A 532 -24.19 3.01 -6.50
C HIS A 532 -22.96 2.85 -7.39
N ARG A 533 -22.78 1.64 -7.94
CA ARG A 533 -21.66 1.29 -8.82
C ARG A 533 -22.17 0.66 -10.12
N ALA A 534 -21.49 0.95 -11.23
CA ALA A 534 -21.64 0.16 -12.46
C ALA A 534 -20.32 0.03 -13.22
N SER A 535 -20.05 -1.16 -13.75
CA SER A 535 -18.97 -1.42 -14.68
C SER A 535 -19.48 -1.40 -16.12
N VAL A 536 -18.81 -0.65 -17.00
CA VAL A 536 -19.19 -0.45 -18.41
C VAL A 536 -18.01 -0.81 -19.29
N ASP A 537 -18.22 -1.56 -20.38
CA ASP A 537 -17.16 -1.85 -21.35
C ASP A 537 -16.71 -0.54 -22.04
N GLN A 538 -15.39 -0.31 -22.14
CA GLN A 538 -14.82 0.95 -22.63
C GLN A 538 -15.36 1.35 -24.02
N GLU A 539 -15.57 0.38 -24.91
CA GLU A 539 -16.10 0.59 -26.27
C GLU A 539 -17.47 1.32 -26.28
N ASN A 540 -18.30 1.13 -25.25
CA ASN A 540 -19.59 1.81 -25.13
C ASN A 540 -19.42 3.29 -24.73
N LEU A 541 -18.24 3.68 -24.27
CA LEU A 541 -17.91 5.02 -23.79
C LEU A 541 -17.11 5.83 -24.82
N ASP A 542 -16.67 5.26 -25.94
CA ASP A 542 -15.76 5.90 -26.89
C ASP A 542 -16.24 7.29 -27.36
N ASN A 543 -17.55 7.45 -27.58
CA ASN A 543 -18.15 8.74 -27.98
C ASN A 543 -18.20 9.79 -26.86
N PHE A 544 -17.89 9.40 -25.63
CA PHE A 544 -17.91 10.27 -24.44
C PHE A 544 -16.51 10.50 -23.86
N VAL A 545 -15.50 9.75 -24.31
CA VAL A 545 -14.10 9.96 -23.90
C VAL A 545 -13.59 11.27 -24.50
N LYS A 546 -13.02 12.14 -23.68
CA LYS A 546 -12.46 13.43 -24.13
C LYS A 546 -11.09 13.31 -24.77
N ASP A 547 -10.28 12.37 -24.29
CA ASP A 547 -8.95 12.06 -24.81
C ASP A 547 -8.81 10.54 -24.99
N ALA A 548 -9.01 10.06 -26.23
CA ALA A 548 -8.90 8.65 -26.55
C ALA A 548 -7.49 8.08 -26.30
N SER A 549 -6.45 8.93 -26.36
CA SER A 549 -5.07 8.49 -26.12
C SER A 549 -4.82 8.13 -24.66
N LEU A 550 -5.60 8.67 -23.71
CA LEU A 550 -5.54 8.29 -22.30
C LEU A 550 -5.88 6.81 -22.11
N PHE A 551 -6.78 6.27 -22.92
CA PHE A 551 -7.25 4.88 -22.84
C PHE A 551 -6.52 3.93 -23.80
N ALA A 552 -5.53 4.44 -24.56
CA ALA A 552 -4.70 3.61 -25.44
C ALA A 552 -3.90 2.58 -24.63
N SER A 553 -3.84 1.35 -25.15
CA SER A 553 -3.18 0.20 -24.52
C SER A 553 -1.66 0.32 -24.58
#